data_AF-A0A6A5QZM9-F1
#
_entry.id   AF-A0A6A5QZM9-F1
#
_cell.length_a   1.000
_cell.length_b   1.000
_cell.length_c   1.000
_cell.angle_alpha   90.00
_cell.angle_beta   90.00
_cell.angle_gamma   90.00
#
_symmetry.space_group_name_H-M   'P 1'
#
loop_
_entity.id
_entity.type
_entity.pdbx_description
1 polymer ?
#
loop_
_entity_poly.entity_id
_entity_poly.type
_entity_poly.pdbx_seq_one_letter_code
_entity_poly.pdbx_strand_id
1 'polypeptide(L)'
;MTSTPKQATRARYNLPAGLIFTAREQKQYRRWQILYTSLKSTEFGLIPTATEYENFQQWLKKQDSGYFSDVFDDIYEHIKPSTASSEPTIASLCRHPLHPIATGQSHLRCPVCQIHIHINYMRLLTRMLHSANGRPLPRTGTPSEQQENLYLAWCQGKLSTLRQVCELEELSLREEEWSRTHADTLREATQSATKALELYWFETAECLSIKQRSTKNKNVTFAQDTNFLPGRPTDYFLKRSPRYEPGKYTGDDQDDDDDVSEDSEDYSSARVFVPGAPEDTHTMTMETVTGKTSTPRTTHAMGATQIS
;
A
#
# COMPACT_ATOMS: atom_id res chain seq x y z
N MET A 1 19.35 29.06 12.95
CA MET A 1 17.92 29.00 13.32
C MET A 1 17.23 28.06 12.34
N THR A 2 17.14 26.77 12.66
CA THR A 2 16.48 25.77 11.83
C THR A 2 14.97 25.88 12.05
N SER A 3 14.27 26.55 11.13
CA SER A 3 12.82 26.54 11.08
C SER A 3 12.35 25.09 10.96
N THR A 4 11.80 24.53 12.02
CA THR A 4 11.12 23.24 11.94
C THR A 4 10.01 23.40 10.92
N PRO A 5 10.01 22.64 9.80
CA PRO A 5 8.95 22.74 8.82
C PRO A 5 7.66 22.39 9.55
N LYS A 6 6.76 23.37 9.65
CA LYS A 6 5.43 23.22 10.23
C LYS A 6 4.77 22.11 9.43
N GLN A 7 4.76 20.88 9.96
CA GLN A 7 4.18 19.74 9.27
C GLN A 7 2.73 20.09 9.00
N ALA A 8 2.43 20.46 7.75
CA ALA A 8 1.08 20.77 7.33
C ALA A 8 0.25 19.54 7.66
N THR A 9 -0.65 19.69 8.63
CA THR A 9 -1.53 18.63 9.12
C THR A 9 -2.49 18.34 7.97
N ARG A 10 -2.08 17.44 7.08
CA ARG A 10 -2.85 17.10 5.89
C ARG A 10 -4.17 16.49 6.34
N ALA A 11 -5.27 17.00 5.80
CA ALA A 11 -6.58 16.39 5.96
C ALA A 11 -6.47 14.93 5.51
N ARG A 12 -6.51 14.00 6.47
CA ARG A 12 -6.68 12.58 6.19
C ARG A 12 -8.13 12.41 5.78
N TYR A 13 -8.37 11.69 4.68
CA TYR A 13 -9.72 11.24 4.40
C TYR A 13 -10.14 10.29 5.52
N ASN A 14 -11.40 10.40 5.95
CA ASN A 14 -11.97 9.55 7.00
C ASN A 14 -12.30 8.16 6.45
N LEU A 15 -11.31 7.49 5.86
CA LEU A 15 -11.44 6.15 5.28
C LEU A 15 -11.09 5.09 6.33
N PRO A 16 -11.94 4.07 6.53
CA PRO A 16 -11.68 3.05 7.53
C PRO A 16 -10.51 2.14 7.13
N ALA A 17 -9.67 1.77 8.10
CA ALA A 17 -8.55 0.86 7.89
C ALA A 17 -8.99 -0.56 7.47
N GLY A 18 -10.25 -0.92 7.73
CA GLY A 18 -10.85 -2.18 7.31
C GLY A 18 -10.91 -2.36 5.78
N LEU A 19 -10.62 -1.31 5.01
CA LEU A 19 -10.45 -1.41 3.55
C LEU A 19 -9.22 -2.23 3.15
N ILE A 20 -8.16 -2.23 3.98
CA ILE A 20 -6.89 -2.91 3.67
C ILE A 20 -6.49 -3.98 4.68
N PHE A 21 -7.18 -4.05 5.83
CA PHE A 21 -6.90 -5.00 6.91
C PHE A 21 -8.05 -5.96 7.11
N THR A 22 -7.73 -7.20 7.46
CA THR A 22 -8.70 -8.14 8.01
C THR A 22 -9.23 -7.66 9.37
N ALA A 23 -10.36 -8.20 9.83
CA ALA A 23 -10.93 -7.83 11.13
C ALA A 23 -9.96 -8.09 12.31
N ARG A 24 -9.11 -9.13 12.21
CA ARG A 24 -8.08 -9.43 13.20
C ARG A 24 -6.97 -8.37 13.17
N GLU A 25 -6.43 -8.08 12.00
CA GLU A 25 -5.37 -7.08 11.82
C GLU A 25 -5.86 -5.69 12.21
N GLN A 26 -7.12 -5.35 11.95
CA GLN A 26 -7.68 -4.05 12.33
C GLN A 26 -7.69 -3.86 13.86
N LYS A 27 -8.00 -4.90 14.64
CA LYS A 27 -7.91 -4.86 16.12
C LYS A 27 -6.47 -4.66 16.57
N GLN A 28 -5.53 -5.39 15.97
CA GLN A 28 -4.10 -5.26 16.25
C GLN A 28 -3.58 -3.86 15.87
N TYR A 29 -3.98 -3.32 14.74
CA TYR A 29 -3.62 -2.00 14.25
C TYR A 29 -4.11 -0.91 15.21
N ARG A 30 -5.37 -0.97 15.66
CA ARG A 30 -5.89 -0.03 16.67
C ARG A 30 -5.09 -0.09 17.98
N ARG A 31 -4.75 -1.30 18.45
CA ARG A 31 -3.89 -1.46 19.63
C ARG A 31 -2.52 -0.82 19.42
N TRP A 32 -1.90 -1.03 18.25
CA TRP A 32 -0.63 -0.41 17.90
C TRP A 32 -0.73 1.12 17.86
N GLN A 33 -1.79 1.68 17.26
CA GLN A 33 -2.03 3.13 17.23
C GLN A 33 -2.09 3.73 18.65
N ILE A 34 -2.82 3.08 19.56
CA ILE A 34 -2.97 3.53 20.96
C ILE A 34 -1.62 3.56 21.69
N LEU A 35 -0.76 2.56 21.44
CA LEU A 35 0.49 2.38 22.18
C LEU A 35 1.68 3.17 21.61
N TYR A 36 1.74 3.32 20.29
CA TYR A 36 2.96 3.77 19.60
C TYR A 36 2.77 5.02 18.74
N THR A 37 1.57 5.60 18.69
CA THR A 37 1.31 6.82 17.91
C THR A 37 0.73 7.92 18.79
N SER A 38 0.92 9.17 18.37
CA SER A 38 0.33 10.36 19.00
C SER A 38 -0.97 10.81 18.33
N LEU A 39 -1.65 9.89 17.62
CA LEU A 39 -2.90 10.19 16.91
C LEU A 39 -4.04 10.50 17.88
N LYS A 40 -4.99 11.32 17.43
CA LYS A 40 -6.20 11.60 18.21
C LYS A 40 -7.12 10.38 18.21
N SER A 41 -7.94 10.25 19.25
CA SER A 41 -8.92 9.16 19.34
C SER A 41 -9.86 9.06 18.12
N THR A 42 -10.19 10.21 17.51
CA THR A 42 -11.01 10.28 16.27
C THR A 42 -10.30 9.74 15.02
N GLU A 43 -8.97 9.61 15.05
CA GLU A 43 -8.16 9.12 13.93
C GLU A 43 -7.85 7.62 14.05
N PHE A 44 -8.25 6.98 15.16
CA PHE A 44 -8.04 5.56 15.36
C PHE A 44 -8.91 4.72 14.43
N GLY A 45 -8.27 3.72 13.81
CA GLY A 45 -8.93 2.85 12.84
C GLY A 45 -9.13 3.47 11.46
N LEU A 46 -8.54 4.63 11.17
CA LEU A 46 -8.42 5.16 9.82
C LEU A 46 -7.29 4.47 9.04
N ILE A 47 -7.36 4.51 7.72
CA ILE A 47 -6.34 3.93 6.83
C ILE A 47 -4.94 4.52 7.13
N PRO A 48 -3.90 3.69 7.25
CA PRO A 48 -2.55 4.16 7.53
C PRO A 48 -1.96 4.96 6.36
N THR A 49 -1.00 5.80 6.67
CA THR A 49 0.01 6.27 5.70
C THR A 49 0.99 5.13 5.37
N ALA A 50 1.77 5.26 4.29
CA ALA A 50 2.77 4.25 3.92
C ALA A 50 3.76 3.96 5.08
N THR A 51 4.23 5.00 5.77
CA THR A 51 5.13 4.86 6.92
C THR A 51 4.46 4.22 8.12
N GLU A 52 3.20 4.59 8.44
CA GLU A 52 2.45 3.95 9.53
C GLU A 52 2.20 2.47 9.23
N TYR A 53 1.88 2.14 7.97
CA TYR A 53 1.70 0.75 7.54
C TYR A 53 2.99 -0.06 7.72
N GLU A 54 4.14 0.45 7.26
CA GLU A 54 5.42 -0.23 7.46
C GLU A 54 5.76 -0.41 8.94
N ASN A 55 5.60 0.64 9.76
CA ASN A 55 5.89 0.56 11.19
C ASN A 55 4.98 -0.47 11.89
N PHE A 56 3.71 -0.53 11.50
CA PHE A 56 2.78 -1.55 11.98
C PHE A 56 3.20 -2.97 11.56
N GLN A 57 3.60 -3.16 10.30
CA GLN A 57 4.09 -4.45 9.81
C GLN A 57 5.35 -4.91 10.54
N GLN A 58 6.27 -3.99 10.84
CA GLN A 58 7.45 -4.27 11.66
C GLN A 58 7.07 -4.66 13.09
N TRP A 59 6.11 -3.95 13.69
CA TRP A 59 5.58 -4.30 15.01
C TRP A 59 4.93 -5.68 15.03
N LEU A 60 4.10 -6.03 14.02
CA LEU A 60 3.50 -7.36 13.91
C LEU A 60 4.57 -8.46 13.83
N LYS A 61 5.59 -8.29 12.98
CA LYS A 61 6.70 -9.24 12.86
C LYS A 61 7.40 -9.48 14.20
N LYS A 62 7.59 -8.43 15.01
CA LYS A 62 8.17 -8.54 16.36
C LYS A 62 7.26 -9.29 17.34
N GLN A 63 5.94 -9.18 17.20
CA GLN A 63 5.01 -9.95 18.03
C GLN A 63 4.97 -11.43 17.62
N ASP A 64 5.08 -11.71 16.33
CA ASP A 64 5.01 -13.07 15.79
C ASP A 64 6.34 -13.84 15.93
N SER A 65 7.48 -13.14 16.02
CA SER A 65 8.82 -13.76 16.13
C SER A 65 9.11 -14.40 17.49
N GLY A 66 8.18 -14.32 18.44
CA GLY A 66 8.31 -14.88 19.78
C GLY A 66 9.41 -14.20 20.62
N TYR A 67 9.51 -14.60 21.88
CA TYR A 67 10.43 -14.04 22.90
C TYR A 67 11.93 -14.07 22.50
N PHE A 68 12.31 -14.86 21.50
CA PHE A 68 13.71 -15.09 21.14
C PHE A 68 14.38 -13.95 20.36
N SER A 69 13.62 -12.97 19.86
CA SER A 69 14.18 -11.91 19.00
C SER A 69 14.86 -10.79 19.79
N ASP A 70 14.29 -10.43 20.94
CA ASP A 70 14.76 -9.29 21.74
C ASP A 70 16.14 -9.54 22.37
N VAL A 71 16.50 -10.81 22.62
CA VAL A 71 17.78 -11.18 23.23
C VAL A 71 18.98 -10.82 22.35
N PHE A 72 18.81 -10.83 21.03
CA PHE A 72 19.91 -10.56 20.09
C PHE A 72 20.11 -9.07 19.80
N ASP A 73 19.07 -8.26 19.89
CA ASP A 73 19.18 -6.81 19.69
C ASP A 73 20.06 -6.17 20.79
N ASP A 74 19.92 -6.60 22.05
CA ASP A 74 20.72 -6.11 23.19
C ASP A 74 22.23 -6.40 23.02
N ILE A 75 22.57 -7.59 22.51
CA ILE A 75 23.96 -8.00 22.30
C ILE A 75 24.60 -7.14 21.21
N TYR A 76 23.85 -6.77 20.17
CA TYR A 76 24.35 -5.96 19.06
C TYR A 76 24.70 -4.52 19.50
N GLU A 77 24.00 -3.97 20.48
CA GLU A 77 24.32 -2.66 21.04
C GLU A 77 25.65 -2.64 21.81
N HIS A 78 26.05 -3.78 22.39
CA HIS A 78 27.26 -3.88 23.23
C HIS A 78 28.55 -4.16 22.43
N ILE A 79 28.44 -4.62 21.18
CA ILE A 79 29.58 -5.00 20.35
C ILE A 79 30.14 -3.81 19.54
N LYS A 80 29.48 -2.64 19.51
CA LYS A 80 29.95 -1.52 18.68
C LYS A 80 31.32 -0.99 19.13
N PRO A 81 32.40 -1.18 18.35
CA PRO A 81 33.69 -0.62 18.68
C PRO A 81 33.65 0.91 18.52
N SER A 82 34.10 1.62 19.55
CA SER A 82 34.19 3.07 19.57
C SER A 82 35.38 3.53 18.73
N THR A 83 35.22 3.60 17.41
CA THR A 83 36.27 4.08 16.49
C THR A 83 36.04 5.52 16.11
N ALA A 84 36.93 6.41 16.57
CA ALA A 84 36.93 7.85 16.34
C ALA A 84 37.40 8.27 14.93
N SER A 85 36.97 7.55 13.89
CA SER A 85 37.15 7.95 12.48
C SER A 85 35.82 8.51 11.99
N SER A 86 35.85 9.56 11.16
CA SER A 86 34.67 10.26 10.62
C SER A 86 33.59 9.28 10.13
N GLU A 87 32.64 8.97 11.02
CA GLU A 87 31.69 7.89 10.80
C GLU A 87 30.71 8.33 9.70
N PRO A 88 30.44 7.49 8.70
CA PRO A 88 29.42 7.82 7.70
C PRO A 88 28.11 8.18 8.42
N THR A 89 27.44 9.22 7.92
CA THR A 89 26.09 9.55 8.39
C THR A 89 25.19 8.34 8.12
N ILE A 90 24.61 7.74 9.16
CA ILE A 90 23.79 6.53 9.07
C ILE A 90 22.34 6.85 9.46
N ALA A 91 21.37 6.30 8.74
CA ALA A 91 19.95 6.42 9.10
C ALA A 91 19.62 5.69 10.41
N SER A 92 18.78 6.29 11.26
CA SER A 92 18.57 5.75 12.62
C SER A 92 17.82 4.42 12.67
N LEU A 93 16.82 4.21 11.80
CA LEU A 93 16.01 2.99 11.80
C LEU A 93 16.59 1.89 10.91
N CYS A 94 16.94 2.21 9.65
CA CYS A 94 17.40 1.18 8.70
C CYS A 94 18.91 0.94 8.73
N ARG A 95 19.67 1.74 9.49
CA ARG A 95 21.14 1.64 9.65
C ARG A 95 21.94 1.66 8.35
N HIS A 96 21.34 2.14 7.26
CA HIS A 96 22.04 2.29 6.00
C HIS A 96 22.88 3.58 5.97
N PRO A 97 24.07 3.54 5.35
CA PRO A 97 24.89 4.73 5.15
C PRO A 97 24.18 5.68 4.18
N LEU A 98 24.10 6.95 4.57
CA LEU A 98 23.51 8.04 3.82
C LEU A 98 24.57 8.77 3.01
N HIS A 99 24.10 9.50 2.00
CA HIS A 99 24.95 10.42 1.25
C HIS A 99 25.48 11.54 2.18
N PRO A 100 26.74 12.00 2.05
CA PRO A 100 27.33 13.01 2.93
C PRO A 100 26.55 14.33 3.01
N ILE A 101 25.77 14.66 1.98
CA ILE A 101 24.89 15.85 2.01
C ILE A 101 23.79 15.78 3.08
N ALA A 102 23.46 14.58 3.56
CA ALA A 102 22.52 14.38 4.64
C ALA A 102 23.13 14.61 6.04
N THR A 103 24.44 14.93 6.12
CA THR A 103 25.11 15.20 7.39
C THR A 103 24.42 16.35 8.13
N GLY A 104 24.09 16.13 9.40
CA GLY A 104 23.34 17.09 10.23
C GLY A 104 21.82 17.01 10.09
N GLN A 105 21.29 16.17 9.19
CA GLN A 105 19.85 15.90 9.10
C GLN A 105 19.53 14.56 9.79
N SER A 106 18.57 14.59 10.72
CA SER A 106 18.08 13.39 11.40
C SER A 106 17.12 12.60 10.52
N HIS A 107 17.66 11.80 9.61
CA HIS A 107 16.88 10.90 8.78
C HIS A 107 16.56 9.61 9.52
N LEU A 108 15.27 9.32 9.68
CA LEU A 108 14.82 8.06 10.25
C LEU A 108 15.16 6.87 9.34
N ARG A 109 15.00 7.05 8.02
CA ARG A 109 15.24 6.03 7.00
C ARG A 109 16.05 6.64 5.86
N CYS A 110 16.84 5.82 5.17
CA CYS A 110 17.51 6.27 3.96
C CYS A 110 16.52 6.46 2.80
N PRO A 111 16.87 7.28 1.79
CA PRO A 111 16.05 7.50 0.59
C PRO A 111 15.52 6.21 -0.05
N VAL A 112 16.36 5.18 -0.17
CA VAL A 112 16.01 3.90 -0.78
C VAL A 112 14.97 3.13 0.05
N CYS A 113 15.15 3.05 1.37
CA CYS A 113 14.13 2.43 2.23
C CYS A 113 12.82 3.22 2.24
N GLN A 114 12.91 4.55 2.20
CA GLN A 114 11.74 5.41 2.18
C GLN A 114 10.90 5.16 0.93
N ILE A 115 11.50 5.15 -0.27
CA ILE A 115 10.74 4.90 -1.50
C ILE A 115 10.21 3.45 -1.57
N HIS A 116 10.97 2.47 -1.06
CA HIS A 116 10.54 1.08 -1.01
C HIS A 116 9.26 0.89 -0.18
N ILE A 117 9.12 1.61 0.94
CA ILE A 117 7.90 1.64 1.75
C ILE A 117 6.69 2.11 0.94
N HIS A 118 6.85 3.21 0.19
CA HIS A 118 5.78 3.74 -0.67
C HIS A 118 5.42 2.77 -1.81
N ILE A 119 6.40 2.15 -2.45
CA ILE A 119 6.18 1.14 -3.51
C ILE A 119 5.38 -0.05 -2.94
N ASN A 120 5.78 -0.59 -1.78
CA ASN A 120 5.08 -1.71 -1.15
C ASN A 120 3.66 -1.35 -0.72
N TYR A 121 3.47 -0.13 -0.19
CA TYR A 121 2.14 0.36 0.16
C TYR A 121 1.25 0.52 -1.08
N MET A 122 1.79 1.03 -2.19
CA MET A 122 1.06 1.13 -3.45
C MET A 122 0.71 -0.24 -4.05
N ARG A 123 1.60 -1.24 -3.92
CA ARG A 123 1.30 -2.63 -4.30
C ARG A 123 0.15 -3.20 -3.48
N LEU A 124 0.12 -2.95 -2.17
CA LEU A 124 -1.00 -3.34 -1.32
C LEU A 124 -2.31 -2.72 -1.79
N LEU A 125 -2.37 -1.39 -1.91
CA LEU A 125 -3.58 -0.68 -2.33
C LEU A 125 -4.06 -1.13 -3.71
N THR A 126 -3.14 -1.35 -4.65
CA THR A 126 -3.46 -1.86 -5.99
C THR A 126 -4.05 -3.26 -5.93
N ARG A 127 -3.51 -4.16 -5.09
CA ARG A 127 -4.08 -5.49 -4.87
C ARG A 127 -5.49 -5.40 -4.28
N MET A 128 -5.69 -4.58 -3.24
CA MET A 128 -7.02 -4.41 -2.63
C MET A 128 -8.04 -3.84 -3.61
N LEU A 129 -7.64 -2.85 -4.42
CA LEU A 129 -8.49 -2.29 -5.47
C LEU A 129 -8.87 -3.34 -6.53
N HIS A 130 -7.92 -4.15 -6.98
CA HIS A 130 -8.19 -5.24 -7.92
C HIS A 130 -9.13 -6.30 -7.31
N SER A 131 -8.93 -6.69 -6.05
CA SER A 131 -9.80 -7.66 -5.36
C SER A 131 -11.24 -7.17 -5.20
N ALA A 132 -11.45 -5.86 -5.21
CA ALA A 132 -12.78 -5.26 -5.19
C ALA A 132 -13.39 -5.06 -6.59
N ASN A 133 -12.86 -5.72 -7.63
CA ASN A 133 -13.24 -5.51 -9.04
C ASN A 133 -13.01 -4.07 -9.55
N GLY A 134 -12.13 -3.31 -8.88
CA GLY A 134 -11.84 -1.92 -9.20
C GLY A 134 -10.92 -1.77 -10.41
N ARG A 135 -11.49 -1.83 -11.62
CA ARG A 135 -11.00 -1.02 -12.75
C ARG A 135 -11.74 0.33 -12.74
N PRO A 136 -11.23 1.38 -13.41
CA PRO A 136 -12.09 2.52 -13.73
C PRO A 136 -13.33 1.97 -14.43
N LEU A 137 -14.51 2.21 -13.85
CA LEU A 137 -15.73 1.50 -14.26
C LEU A 137 -15.99 1.71 -15.75
N PRO A 138 -16.42 0.67 -16.49
CA PRO A 138 -17.09 0.89 -17.74
C PRO A 138 -18.29 1.81 -17.50
N ARG A 139 -18.57 2.67 -18.48
CA ARG A 139 -19.44 3.87 -18.43
C ARG A 139 -20.88 3.66 -17.93
N THR A 140 -21.27 2.44 -17.57
CA THR A 140 -22.65 1.98 -17.39
C THR A 140 -22.98 1.43 -15.99
N GLY A 141 -22.03 1.36 -15.05
CA GLY A 141 -22.28 0.86 -13.68
C GLY A 141 -22.07 1.91 -12.58
N THR A 142 -22.90 1.90 -11.54
CA THR A 142 -22.66 2.63 -10.29
C THR A 142 -21.67 1.84 -9.43
N PRO A 143 -20.51 2.41 -9.03
CA PRO A 143 -19.56 1.73 -8.15
C PRO A 143 -20.17 1.45 -6.77
N SER A 144 -19.68 0.40 -6.11
CA SER A 144 -19.99 0.20 -4.69
C SER A 144 -19.24 1.21 -3.83
N GLU A 145 -19.80 1.56 -2.66
CA GLU A 145 -19.14 2.45 -1.70
C GLU A 145 -17.73 1.95 -1.33
N GLN A 146 -17.55 0.63 -1.21
CA GLN A 146 -16.25 0.03 -0.94
C GLN A 146 -15.25 0.25 -2.08
N GLN A 147 -15.68 0.15 -3.34
CA GLN A 147 -14.85 0.42 -4.51
C GLN A 147 -14.42 1.89 -4.56
N GLU A 148 -15.36 2.82 -4.33
CA GLU A 148 -15.05 4.26 -4.28
C GLU A 148 -14.05 4.58 -3.18
N ASN A 149 -14.27 4.04 -1.97
CA ASN A 149 -13.38 4.24 -0.83
C ASN A 149 -11.97 3.67 -1.08
N LEU A 150 -11.86 2.49 -1.71
CA LEU A 150 -10.57 1.91 -2.11
C LEU A 150 -9.88 2.74 -3.19
N TYR A 151 -10.63 3.26 -4.15
CA TYR A 151 -10.09 4.13 -5.20
C TYR A 151 -9.57 5.45 -4.62
N LEU A 152 -10.29 6.06 -3.66
CA LEU A 152 -9.84 7.24 -2.93
C LEU A 152 -8.55 6.97 -2.14
N ALA A 153 -8.51 5.85 -1.41
CA ALA A 153 -7.31 5.40 -0.71
C ALA A 153 -6.11 5.21 -1.65
N TRP A 154 -6.32 4.57 -2.80
CA TRP A 154 -5.31 4.38 -3.83
C TRP A 154 -4.80 5.71 -4.42
N CYS A 155 -5.71 6.65 -4.74
CA CYS A 155 -5.35 7.99 -5.19
C CYS A 155 -4.52 8.73 -4.13
N GLN A 156 -4.89 8.64 -2.86
CA GLN A 156 -4.13 9.25 -1.76
C GLN A 156 -2.74 8.63 -1.62
N GLY A 157 -2.64 7.30 -1.69
CA GLY A 157 -1.37 6.59 -1.71
C GLY A 157 -0.48 7.09 -2.85
N LYS A 158 -1.02 7.16 -4.07
CA LYS A 158 -0.31 7.61 -5.26
C LYS A 158 0.20 9.05 -5.11
N LEU A 159 -0.65 9.96 -4.65
CA LEU A 159 -0.24 11.35 -4.37
C LEU A 159 0.86 11.43 -3.30
N SER A 160 0.77 10.60 -2.26
CA SER A 160 1.81 10.52 -1.23
C SER A 160 3.14 10.03 -1.81
N THR A 161 3.11 9.00 -2.65
CA THR A 161 4.31 8.48 -3.33
C THR A 161 4.90 9.51 -4.27
N LEU A 162 4.09 10.20 -5.10
CA LEU A 162 4.57 11.23 -6.02
C LEU A 162 5.29 12.37 -5.30
N ARG A 163 4.76 12.81 -4.15
CA ARG A 163 5.43 13.83 -3.33
C ARG A 163 6.79 13.36 -2.83
N GLN A 164 6.89 12.10 -2.41
CA GLN A 164 8.16 11.52 -2.01
C GLN A 164 9.16 11.48 -3.19
N VAL A 165 8.68 11.16 -4.40
CA VAL A 165 9.50 11.17 -5.62
C VAL A 165 10.01 12.58 -5.92
N CYS A 166 9.15 13.61 -5.85
CA CYS A 166 9.59 15.00 -6.03
C CYS A 166 10.67 15.42 -5.01
N GLU A 167 10.50 15.06 -3.73
CA GLU A 167 11.53 15.31 -2.70
C GLU A 167 12.86 14.60 -3.03
N LEU A 168 12.79 13.40 -3.61
CA LEU A 168 13.97 12.64 -4.04
C LEU A 168 14.64 13.25 -5.27
N GLU A 169 13.87 13.77 -6.23
CA GLU A 169 14.39 14.51 -7.39
C GLU A 169 15.19 15.73 -6.93
N GLU A 170 14.61 16.56 -6.05
CA GLU A 170 15.32 17.71 -5.47
C GLU A 170 16.57 17.30 -4.68
N LEU A 171 16.52 16.19 -3.94
CA LEU A 171 17.68 15.69 -3.20
C LEU A 171 18.76 15.16 -4.16
N SER A 172 18.38 14.47 -5.25
CA SER A 172 19.31 13.93 -6.24
C SER A 172 20.11 15.02 -6.96
N LEU A 173 19.48 16.16 -7.28
CA LEU A 173 20.18 17.30 -7.87
C LEU A 173 21.27 17.86 -6.95
N ARG A 174 20.97 17.91 -5.65
CA ARG A 174 21.95 18.34 -4.64
C ARG A 174 23.06 17.31 -4.43
N GLU A 175 22.75 16.01 -4.50
CA GLU A 175 23.77 14.95 -4.49
C GLU A 175 24.72 15.07 -5.69
N GLU A 176 24.18 15.38 -6.88
CA GLU A 176 24.97 15.59 -8.09
C GLU A 176 25.90 16.81 -7.96
N GLU A 177 25.38 17.96 -7.49
CA GLU A 177 26.17 19.17 -7.25
C GLU A 177 27.31 18.92 -6.25
N TRP A 178 27.01 18.20 -5.16
CA TRP A 178 28.01 17.81 -4.18
C TRP A 178 29.06 16.89 -4.81
N SER A 179 28.65 15.93 -5.63
CA SER A 179 29.55 14.98 -6.29
C SER A 179 30.53 15.66 -7.24
N ARG A 180 30.13 16.75 -7.92
CA ARG A 180 31.03 17.54 -8.80
C ARG A 180 32.19 18.19 -8.05
N THR A 181 31.97 18.56 -6.78
CA THR A 181 33.00 19.20 -5.94
C THR A 181 33.82 18.20 -5.11
N HIS A 182 33.39 16.93 -5.08
CA HIS A 182 33.93 15.89 -4.19
C HIS A 182 34.17 14.56 -4.92
N ALA A 183 34.70 14.60 -6.15
CA ALA A 183 34.88 13.44 -7.03
C ALA A 183 35.66 12.28 -6.37
N ASP A 184 36.63 12.59 -5.52
CA ASP A 184 37.51 11.59 -4.87
C ASP A 184 36.80 10.82 -3.72
N THR A 185 35.59 11.22 -3.34
CA THR A 185 34.91 10.70 -2.14
C THR A 185 33.90 9.60 -2.44
N LEU A 186 34.01 8.97 -3.61
CA LEU A 186 33.01 8.04 -4.13
C LEU A 186 32.83 6.83 -3.19
N ARG A 187 31.66 6.76 -2.54
CA ARG A 187 31.29 5.62 -1.67
C ARG A 187 30.17 4.83 -2.33
N GLU A 188 30.55 3.72 -2.97
CA GLU A 188 29.63 2.80 -3.66
C GLU A 188 28.49 2.28 -2.77
N ALA A 189 28.73 2.17 -1.45
CA ALA A 189 27.77 1.63 -0.49
C ALA A 189 26.66 2.61 -0.05
N THR A 190 26.72 3.89 -0.42
CA THR A 190 25.73 4.88 0.05
C THR A 190 24.34 4.66 -0.55
N GLN A 191 23.30 4.81 0.27
CA GLN A 191 21.90 4.77 -0.15
C GLN A 191 21.46 6.18 -0.52
N SER A 192 21.73 6.57 -1.77
CA SER A 192 21.48 7.90 -2.32
C SER A 192 20.04 8.09 -2.84
N ALA A 193 19.63 9.34 -3.05
CA ALA A 193 18.36 9.69 -3.68
C ALA A 193 18.33 9.25 -5.14
N THR A 194 19.46 9.35 -5.85
CA THR A 194 19.60 8.84 -7.22
C THR A 194 19.25 7.35 -7.32
N LYS A 195 19.81 6.51 -6.43
CA LYS A 195 19.47 5.08 -6.35
C LYS A 195 17.99 4.84 -6.02
N ALA A 196 17.41 5.69 -5.17
CA ALA A 196 15.99 5.59 -4.82
C ALA A 196 15.07 5.89 -6.03
N LEU A 197 15.43 6.87 -6.87
CA LEU A 197 14.71 7.18 -8.10
C LEU A 197 14.84 6.06 -9.13
N GLU A 198 16.04 5.50 -9.32
CA GLU A 198 16.26 4.34 -10.19
C GLU A 198 15.37 3.16 -9.76
N LEU A 199 15.33 2.84 -8.46
CA LEU A 199 14.47 1.80 -7.92
C LEU A 199 12.98 2.07 -8.22
N TYR A 200 12.52 3.30 -8.04
CA TYR A 200 11.12 3.67 -8.31
C TYR A 200 10.77 3.51 -9.79
N TRP A 201 11.61 4.01 -10.70
CA TRP A 201 11.38 3.91 -12.13
C TRP A 201 11.44 2.47 -12.63
N PHE A 202 12.38 1.68 -12.12
CA PHE A 202 12.48 0.26 -12.40
C PHE A 202 11.17 -0.47 -12.01
N GLU A 203 10.72 -0.29 -10.76
CA GLU A 203 9.54 -0.98 -10.24
C GLU A 203 8.22 -0.54 -10.92
N THR A 204 8.13 0.73 -11.30
CA THR A 204 6.94 1.25 -11.99
C THR A 204 6.91 0.88 -13.48
N ALA A 205 8.06 0.86 -14.15
CA ALA A 205 8.17 0.46 -15.55
C ALA A 205 7.97 -1.05 -15.72
N GLU A 206 8.54 -1.88 -14.86
CA GLU A 206 8.38 -3.33 -14.93
C GLU A 206 6.92 -3.75 -14.72
N CYS A 207 6.19 -3.06 -13.85
CA CYS A 207 4.75 -3.30 -13.64
C CYS A 207 3.91 -3.12 -14.92
N LEU A 208 4.35 -2.24 -15.85
CA LEU A 208 3.71 -2.09 -17.17
C LEU A 208 4.08 -3.24 -18.11
N SER A 209 5.35 -3.68 -18.06
CA SER A 209 5.85 -4.74 -18.93
C SER A 209 5.28 -6.14 -18.61
N ILE A 210 5.07 -6.46 -17.34
CA ILE A 210 4.52 -7.76 -16.91
C ILE A 210 3.05 -7.89 -17.34
N LYS A 211 2.28 -6.79 -17.31
CA LYS A 211 0.88 -6.80 -17.79
C LYS A 211 0.75 -6.93 -19.31
N GLN A 212 1.80 -6.62 -20.07
CA GLN A 212 1.80 -6.80 -21.53
C GLN A 212 2.16 -8.23 -21.98
N ARG A 213 2.69 -9.07 -21.09
CA ARG A 213 3.10 -10.44 -21.43
C ARG A 213 1.94 -11.43 -21.27
N SER A 214 1.06 -11.50 -22.27
CA SER A 214 0.35 -12.74 -22.66
C SER A 214 -0.52 -12.59 -23.92
N THR A 215 -0.54 -11.42 -24.59
CA THR A 215 -0.96 -11.45 -25.99
C THR A 215 0.27 -11.90 -26.76
N LYS A 216 0.22 -13.11 -27.36
CA LYS A 216 1.21 -13.50 -28.37
C LYS A 216 1.37 -12.27 -29.26
N ASN A 217 2.57 -11.71 -29.34
CA ASN A 217 2.88 -10.61 -30.25
C ASN A 217 2.57 -11.12 -31.66
N LYS A 218 1.31 -10.96 -32.09
CA LYS A 218 0.89 -11.10 -33.47
C LYS A 218 1.51 -9.88 -34.12
N ASN A 219 2.76 -10.04 -34.53
CA ASN A 219 3.45 -9.02 -35.28
C ASN A 219 2.68 -8.91 -36.59
N VAL A 220 1.88 -7.85 -36.71
CA VAL A 220 1.13 -7.57 -37.94
C VAL A 220 2.17 -7.06 -38.93
N THR A 221 2.76 -7.99 -39.66
CA THR A 221 3.62 -7.68 -40.80
C THR A 221 2.72 -7.33 -41.98
N PHE A 222 2.78 -6.09 -42.42
CA PHE A 222 2.19 -5.69 -43.67
C PHE A 222 3.06 -6.19 -44.84
N ALA A 223 2.44 -6.60 -45.94
CA ALA A 223 3.16 -7.01 -47.14
C ALA A 223 3.90 -5.82 -47.78
N GLN A 224 5.01 -6.06 -48.50
CA GLN A 224 5.85 -4.98 -49.06
C GLN A 224 5.12 -4.05 -50.06
N ASP A 225 3.99 -4.49 -50.59
CA ASP A 225 3.12 -3.77 -51.52
C ASP A 225 1.95 -3.04 -50.83
N THR A 226 1.86 -3.09 -49.50
CA THR A 226 0.84 -2.34 -48.78
C THR A 226 1.07 -0.84 -48.93
N ASN A 227 0.12 -0.20 -49.58
CA ASN A 227 0.20 1.22 -49.93
C ASN A 227 -0.32 2.08 -48.76
N PHE A 228 0.58 2.80 -48.08
CA PHE A 228 0.28 3.70 -46.96
C PHE A 228 0.03 5.16 -47.40
N LEU A 229 -0.51 5.38 -48.60
CA LEU A 229 -1.02 6.70 -48.99
C LEU A 229 -1.98 7.28 -47.93
N PRO A 230 -2.12 8.61 -47.84
CA PRO A 230 -3.03 9.26 -46.89
C PRO A 230 -4.36 8.53 -46.87
N GLY A 231 -4.66 7.96 -45.71
CA GLY A 231 -5.60 6.85 -45.57
C GLY A 231 -6.96 7.16 -46.17
N ARG A 232 -7.72 6.09 -46.43
CA ARG A 232 -9.15 6.24 -46.77
C ARG A 232 -9.79 7.20 -45.76
N PRO A 233 -10.60 8.16 -46.20
CA PRO A 233 -11.32 9.05 -45.28
C PRO A 233 -11.99 8.22 -44.18
N THR A 234 -11.93 8.69 -42.93
CA THR A 234 -12.44 7.96 -41.76
C THR A 234 -13.88 7.49 -41.96
N ASP A 235 -14.65 8.28 -42.70
CA ASP A 235 -16.04 8.02 -43.09
C ASP A 235 -16.25 6.73 -43.88
N TYR A 236 -15.21 6.14 -44.47
CA TYR A 236 -15.28 4.90 -45.24
C TYR A 236 -15.23 3.65 -44.34
N PHE A 237 -14.80 3.81 -43.09
CA PHE A 237 -14.76 2.72 -42.11
C PHE A 237 -16.05 2.63 -41.27
N LEU A 238 -16.97 3.59 -41.42
CA LEU A 238 -18.27 3.54 -40.76
C LEU A 238 -19.19 2.55 -41.48
N LYS A 239 -19.90 1.69 -40.74
CA LYS A 239 -20.92 0.76 -41.30
C LYS A 239 -21.98 1.47 -42.16
N ARG A 240 -22.22 2.77 -41.92
CA ARG A 240 -23.17 3.60 -42.67
C ARG A 240 -22.62 4.13 -44.01
N SER A 241 -21.35 3.90 -44.31
CA SER A 241 -20.74 4.34 -45.55
C SER A 241 -21.29 3.55 -46.73
N PRO A 242 -21.69 4.18 -47.84
CA PRO A 242 -22.12 3.45 -49.05
C PRO A 242 -21.01 2.58 -49.66
N ARG A 243 -19.76 2.79 -49.23
CA ARG A 243 -18.58 2.04 -49.66
C ARG A 243 -18.06 1.06 -48.60
N TYR A 244 -18.80 0.87 -47.50
CA TYR A 244 -18.46 -0.13 -46.52
C TYR A 244 -18.74 -1.51 -47.12
N GLU A 245 -17.68 -2.28 -47.36
CA GLU A 245 -17.78 -3.69 -47.72
C GLU A 245 -17.56 -4.49 -46.44
N PRO A 246 -18.59 -5.17 -45.91
CA PRO A 246 -18.42 -6.10 -44.80
C PRO A 246 -17.35 -7.12 -45.18
N GLY A 247 -16.25 -7.14 -44.43
CA GLY A 247 -15.17 -8.09 -44.70
C GLY A 247 -15.62 -9.53 -44.43
N LYS A 248 -14.88 -10.51 -44.94
CA LYS A 248 -15.11 -11.94 -44.63
C LYS A 248 -15.13 -12.27 -43.12
N TYR A 249 -14.65 -11.35 -42.29
CA TYR A 249 -14.60 -11.46 -40.83
C TYR A 249 -15.50 -10.46 -40.10
N THR A 250 -16.27 -9.61 -40.79
CA THR A 250 -17.46 -9.04 -40.13
C THR A 250 -18.39 -10.21 -39.96
N GLY A 251 -18.46 -10.74 -38.73
CA GLY A 251 -19.45 -11.74 -38.37
C GLY A 251 -20.80 -11.23 -38.85
N ASP A 252 -21.57 -12.13 -39.46
CA ASP A 252 -22.95 -11.83 -39.81
C ASP A 252 -23.58 -11.18 -38.58
N ASP A 253 -24.12 -9.96 -38.76
CA ASP A 253 -24.93 -9.27 -37.74
C ASP A 253 -26.25 -10.06 -37.62
N GLN A 254 -26.13 -11.34 -37.25
CA GLN A 254 -27.21 -12.13 -36.71
C GLN A 254 -27.35 -11.59 -35.30
N ASP A 255 -28.36 -10.74 -35.13
CA ASP A 255 -28.88 -10.29 -33.85
C ASP A 255 -29.31 -11.52 -33.03
N ASP A 256 -28.33 -12.29 -32.52
CA ASP A 256 -28.53 -13.26 -31.47
C ASP A 256 -28.41 -12.48 -30.15
N ASP A 257 -29.51 -11.82 -29.79
CA ASP A 257 -29.79 -11.25 -28.48
C ASP A 257 -29.89 -12.32 -27.36
N ASP A 258 -29.46 -13.57 -27.59
CA ASP A 258 -29.65 -14.70 -26.67
C ASP A 258 -28.43 -15.65 -26.63
N ASP A 259 -27.22 -15.14 -26.38
CA ASP A 259 -26.13 -16.01 -25.91
C ASP A 259 -25.54 -15.50 -24.59
N VAL A 260 -26.37 -15.69 -23.56
CA VAL A 260 -25.94 -15.85 -22.18
C VAL A 260 -24.90 -16.96 -22.17
N SER A 261 -23.61 -16.61 -22.15
CA SER A 261 -22.56 -17.57 -21.83
C SER A 261 -22.65 -17.92 -20.34
N GLU A 262 -23.58 -18.84 -20.04
CA GLU A 262 -23.85 -19.48 -18.76
C GLU A 262 -22.78 -20.53 -18.41
N ASP A 263 -21.51 -20.26 -18.73
CA ASP A 263 -20.40 -21.18 -18.47
C ASP A 263 -19.13 -20.46 -18.04
N SER A 264 -19.10 -20.10 -16.76
CA SER A 264 -17.89 -20.28 -15.94
C SER A 264 -18.24 -20.24 -14.44
N GLU A 265 -19.17 -21.08 -14.01
CA GLU A 265 -19.26 -21.48 -12.60
C GLU A 265 -18.50 -22.79 -12.41
N ASP A 266 -17.17 -22.71 -12.31
CA ASP A 266 -16.38 -23.80 -11.71
C ASP A 266 -15.75 -23.32 -10.41
N TYR A 267 -16.63 -23.08 -9.43
CA TYR A 267 -16.29 -22.93 -8.01
C TYR A 267 -16.33 -24.29 -7.29
N SER A 268 -15.77 -25.33 -7.89
CA SER A 268 -15.71 -26.68 -7.30
C SER A 268 -14.42 -26.91 -6.52
N SER A 269 -14.17 -26.16 -5.44
CA SER A 269 -13.40 -26.69 -4.28
C SER A 269 -13.41 -25.76 -3.05
N ALA A 270 -14.57 -25.28 -2.61
CA ALA A 270 -14.72 -24.81 -1.24
C ALA A 270 -14.93 -26.04 -0.33
N ARG A 271 -13.94 -26.38 0.51
CA ARG A 271 -14.15 -27.31 1.64
C ARG A 271 -15.15 -26.66 2.60
N VAL A 272 -16.42 -27.03 2.48
CA VAL A 272 -17.44 -26.74 3.48
C VAL A 272 -17.10 -27.58 4.71
N PHE A 273 -16.65 -26.91 5.77
CA PHE A 273 -16.70 -27.50 7.11
C PHE A 273 -18.15 -27.56 7.53
N VAL A 274 -18.74 -28.76 7.48
CA VAL A 274 -20.06 -29.05 8.06
C VAL A 274 -19.89 -29.08 9.59
N PRO A 275 -20.57 -28.20 10.34
CA PRO A 275 -20.69 -28.32 11.78
C PRO A 275 -21.79 -29.32 12.11
N GLY A 276 -21.44 -30.41 12.77
CA GLY A 276 -22.39 -31.21 13.56
C GLY A 276 -22.67 -32.62 13.05
N ALA A 277 -22.07 -33.61 13.73
CA ALA A 277 -22.72 -34.87 14.04
C ALA A 277 -22.26 -35.31 15.45
N PRO A 278 -23.10 -36.06 16.18
CA PRO A 278 -23.14 -36.07 17.63
C PRO A 278 -22.30 -37.21 18.23
N GLU A 279 -21.63 -36.94 19.35
CA GLU A 279 -21.17 -37.98 20.26
C GLU A 279 -21.68 -37.65 21.68
N ASP A 280 -22.68 -38.43 22.06
CA ASP A 280 -22.89 -39.05 23.37
C ASP A 280 -22.88 -38.19 24.63
N THR A 281 -24.11 -37.93 25.07
CA THR A 281 -24.61 -38.07 26.45
C THR A 281 -23.56 -38.36 27.53
N HIS A 282 -23.18 -37.33 28.27
CA HIS A 282 -22.90 -37.48 29.69
C HIS A 282 -23.81 -36.58 30.51
N THR A 283 -24.84 -37.21 31.06
CA THR A 283 -25.78 -36.69 32.04
C THR A 283 -25.03 -36.29 33.30
N MET A 284 -24.99 -34.99 33.63
CA MET A 284 -24.80 -34.54 35.01
C MET A 284 -25.80 -33.43 35.32
N THR A 285 -26.88 -33.88 35.96
CA THR A 285 -27.61 -33.24 37.07
C THR A 285 -27.43 -31.74 37.27
N MET A 286 -28.55 -31.04 37.09
CA MET A 286 -28.79 -29.70 37.57
C MET A 286 -28.75 -29.63 39.10
N GLU A 287 -27.99 -28.67 39.63
CA GLU A 287 -28.34 -28.02 40.89
C GLU A 287 -28.63 -26.55 40.66
N THR A 288 -29.89 -26.21 40.88
CA THR A 288 -30.48 -24.89 40.91
C THR A 288 -30.02 -24.18 42.18
N VAL A 289 -29.30 -23.06 42.06
CA VAL A 289 -29.16 -22.11 43.17
C VAL A 289 -29.58 -20.72 42.69
N THR A 290 -30.82 -20.38 43.05
CA THR A 290 -31.34 -19.03 43.07
C THR A 290 -30.65 -18.21 44.16
N GLY A 291 -30.02 -17.09 43.79
CA GLY A 291 -29.43 -16.14 44.74
C GLY A 291 -29.65 -14.70 44.32
N LYS A 292 -30.67 -14.07 44.91
CA LYS A 292 -30.94 -12.62 44.91
C LYS A 292 -29.92 -11.89 45.80
N THR A 293 -29.41 -10.74 45.35
CA THR A 293 -28.98 -9.56 46.17
C THR A 293 -28.61 -8.44 45.20
N SER A 294 -29.39 -7.36 44.97
CA SER A 294 -29.72 -6.20 45.80
C SER A 294 -28.56 -5.26 46.19
N THR A 295 -28.56 -4.06 45.55
CA THR A 295 -28.11 -2.72 46.03
C THR A 295 -26.61 -2.38 46.15
N PRO A 296 -26.20 -1.10 46.28
CA PRO A 296 -26.70 0.14 45.67
C PRO A 296 -25.60 1.04 45.04
N ARG A 297 -26.11 2.09 44.39
CA ARG A 297 -25.50 3.33 43.87
C ARG A 297 -24.61 4.06 44.90
N THR A 298 -23.38 4.40 44.52
CA THR A 298 -22.53 5.37 45.23
C THR A 298 -22.12 6.49 44.27
N THR A 299 -22.70 7.68 44.50
CA THR A 299 -22.27 8.96 43.95
C THR A 299 -21.15 9.51 44.83
N HIS A 300 -19.95 9.69 44.30
CA HIS A 300 -18.92 10.51 44.93
C HIS A 300 -18.84 11.86 44.23
N ALA A 301 -19.17 12.90 44.99
CA ALA A 301 -18.87 14.30 44.69
C ALA A 301 -17.39 14.54 45.01
N MET A 302 -16.64 15.15 44.08
CA MET A 302 -15.32 15.73 44.38
C MET A 302 -15.50 17.23 44.60
N GLY A 303 -15.12 17.66 45.80
CA GLY A 303 -15.09 19.06 46.22
C GLY A 303 -13.98 19.84 45.51
N ALA A 304 -14.29 21.10 45.24
CA ALA A 304 -13.32 22.11 44.83
C ALA A 304 -12.55 22.62 46.05
N THR A 305 -11.23 22.56 45.99
CA THR A 305 -10.34 23.28 46.92
C THR A 305 -9.82 24.52 46.20
N GLN A 306 -10.30 25.69 46.63
CA GLN A 306 -9.64 26.97 46.37
C GLN A 306 -8.45 27.10 47.33
N ILE A 307 -7.28 27.47 46.80
CA ILE A 307 -6.13 27.93 47.58
C ILE A 307 -5.97 29.42 47.27
N SER A 308 -5.92 30.22 48.34
CA SER A 308 -5.58 31.64 48.34
C SER A 308 -4.08 31.86 48.25
#